data_AF-A0A2H5YD07-F1
#
_entry.id   AF-A0A2H5YD07-F1
#
_cell.length_a   1.000
_cell.length_b   1.000
_cell.length_c   1.000
_cell.angle_alpha   90.00
_cell.angle_beta   90.00
_cell.angle_gamma   90.00
#
_symmetry.space_group_name_H-M   'P 1'
#
loop_
_entity.id
_entity.type
_entity.pdbx_description
1 polymer ?
#
loop_
_entity_poly.entity_id
_entity_poly.type
_entity_poly.pdbx_seq_one_letter_code
_entity_poly.pdbx_strand_id
1 'polypeptide(L)'
;MRRRVVQLLHRLGGQQAGFTLVELLVVVGIIVGLAAAVIPAVTKFASKGEEGARAAERQNVQAAMDSMMADKGITSVNSLSGSASVNNFSALPTGTNTAPLADYLRENPTKYYYCWDGTGRITRQDTSPQTCP
;
A
#
# COMPACT_ATOMS: atom_id res chain seq x y z
N MET A 1 52.45 -27.34 39.46
CA MET A 1 51.11 -26.77 39.16
C MET A 1 50.82 -26.51 37.66
N ARG A 2 51.81 -26.30 36.77
CA ARG A 2 51.56 -25.96 35.35
C ARG A 2 50.97 -27.05 34.44
N ARG A 3 50.97 -28.34 34.85
CA ARG A 3 50.49 -29.44 33.97
C ARG A 3 48.96 -29.59 33.90
N ARG A 4 48.19 -29.07 34.88
CA ARG A 4 46.72 -29.23 34.90
C ARG A 4 45.97 -28.20 34.03
N VAL A 5 46.56 -27.04 33.77
CA VAL A 5 45.92 -25.97 32.99
C VAL A 5 45.84 -26.34 31.50
N VAL A 6 46.84 -27.05 30.97
CA VAL A 6 46.91 -27.46 29.55
C VAL A 6 45.88 -28.54 29.19
N GLN A 7 45.45 -29.37 30.15
CA GLN A 7 44.42 -30.39 29.93
C GLN A 7 42.98 -29.85 29.93
N LEU A 8 42.74 -28.68 30.53
CA LEU A 8 41.45 -27.99 30.50
C LEU A 8 41.23 -27.21 29.19
N LEU A 9 42.29 -26.71 28.57
CA LEU A 9 42.21 -25.97 27.30
C LEU A 9 41.92 -26.88 26.08
N HIS A 10 42.27 -28.17 26.14
CA HIS A 10 41.95 -29.14 25.07
C HIS A 10 40.49 -29.59 25.03
N ARG A 11 39.69 -29.32 26.07
CA ARG A 11 38.25 -29.65 26.11
C ARG A 11 37.33 -28.53 25.62
N LEU A 12 37.91 -27.38 25.24
CA LEU A 12 37.20 -26.27 24.61
C LEU A 12 37.30 -26.29 23.08
N GLY A 13 38.02 -27.26 22.50
CA GLY A 13 37.91 -27.64 21.10
C GLY A 13 36.58 -28.37 20.87
N GLY A 14 35.47 -27.65 21.06
CA GLY A 14 34.13 -28.13 20.81
C GLY A 14 34.04 -28.70 19.39
N GLN A 15 33.46 -29.89 19.29
CA GLN A 15 33.22 -30.59 18.04
C GLN A 15 32.58 -29.63 17.03
N GLN A 16 33.37 -29.17 16.05
CA GLN A 16 32.85 -28.46 14.91
C GLN A 16 32.13 -29.50 14.06
N ALA A 17 30.84 -29.72 14.36
CA ALA A 17 29.93 -30.43 13.49
C ALA A 17 29.80 -29.61 12.19
N GLY A 18 30.67 -29.89 11.23
CA GLY A 18 30.62 -29.28 9.92
C GLY A 18 29.38 -29.77 9.18
N PHE A 19 28.53 -28.83 8.74
CA PHE A 19 27.50 -29.08 7.74
C PHE A 19 28.15 -29.78 6.55
N THR A 20 27.60 -30.93 6.15
CA THR A 20 28.12 -31.63 4.98
C THR A 20 27.81 -30.83 3.71
N LEU A 21 28.67 -30.90 2.69
CA LEU A 21 28.39 -30.24 1.40
C LEU A 21 27.08 -30.75 0.77
N VAL A 22 26.75 -32.02 1.00
CA VAL A 22 25.52 -32.65 0.52
C VAL A 22 24.30 -32.10 1.26
N GLU A 23 24.38 -31.85 2.58
CA GLU A 23 23.31 -31.18 3.32
C GLU A 23 23.01 -29.80 2.74
N LEU A 24 24.06 -28.99 2.53
CA LEU A 24 23.87 -27.64 2.02
C LEU A 24 23.31 -27.66 0.58
N LEU A 25 23.74 -28.63 -0.24
CA LEU A 25 23.24 -28.80 -1.60
C LEU A 25 21.75 -29.17 -1.63
N VAL A 26 21.31 -30.12 -0.81
CA VAL A 26 19.90 -30.52 -0.75
C VAL A 26 19.01 -29.39 -0.23
N VAL A 27 19.47 -28.67 0.79
CA VAL A 27 18.72 -27.53 1.36
C VAL A 27 18.52 -26.43 0.34
N VAL A 28 19.58 -26.03 -0.37
CA VAL A 28 19.46 -25.01 -1.43
C VAL A 28 18.57 -25.50 -2.57
N GLY A 29 18.66 -26.79 -2.93
CA GLY A 29 17.77 -27.40 -3.93
C GLY A 29 16.29 -27.29 -3.54
N ILE A 30 15.95 -27.58 -2.29
CA ILE A 30 14.57 -27.44 -1.79
C ILE A 30 14.14 -25.96 -1.77
N ILE A 31 15.01 -25.05 -1.30
CA ILE A 31 14.71 -23.61 -1.28
C ILE A 31 14.44 -23.08 -2.69
N VAL A 32 15.24 -23.48 -3.69
CA VAL A 32 15.03 -23.08 -5.09
C VAL A 32 13.69 -23.61 -5.62
N GLY A 33 13.36 -24.87 -5.33
CA GLY A 33 12.07 -25.45 -5.72
C GLY A 33 10.87 -24.73 -5.07
N LEU A 34 10.94 -24.44 -3.77
CA LEU A 34 9.89 -23.71 -3.07
C LEU A 34 9.76 -22.26 -3.55
N ALA A 35 10.90 -21.57 -3.76
CA ALA A 35 10.92 -20.22 -4.26
C ALA A 35 10.27 -20.12 -5.65
N ALA A 36 10.56 -21.07 -6.54
CA ALA A 36 9.96 -21.13 -7.88
C ALA A 36 8.42 -21.22 -7.85
N ALA A 37 7.85 -21.95 -6.89
CA ALA A 37 6.41 -22.08 -6.74
C ALA A 37 5.75 -20.91 -6.00
N VAL A 38 6.39 -20.40 -4.93
CA VAL A 38 5.80 -19.41 -4.02
C VAL A 38 5.88 -17.99 -4.57
N ILE A 39 6.98 -17.60 -5.23
CA ILE A 39 7.21 -16.22 -5.69
C ILE A 39 6.09 -15.72 -6.61
N PRO A 40 5.67 -16.45 -7.68
CA PRO A 40 4.60 -16.00 -8.56
C PRO A 40 3.24 -15.86 -7.86
N ALA A 41 2.96 -16.73 -6.88
CA ALA A 41 1.73 -16.65 -6.11
C ALA A 41 1.69 -15.38 -5.25
N VAL A 42 2.77 -15.11 -4.51
CA VAL A 42 2.88 -13.93 -3.64
C VAL A 42 2.81 -12.63 -4.44
N THR A 43 3.49 -12.52 -5.58
CA THR A 43 3.43 -11.30 -6.42
C THR A 43 2.02 -11.05 -6.96
N LYS A 44 1.30 -12.10 -7.37
CA LYS A 44 -0.10 -11.99 -7.78
C LYS A 44 -1.01 -11.52 -6.64
N PHE A 45 -0.85 -12.07 -5.44
CA PHE A 45 -1.64 -11.66 -4.28
C PHE A 45 -1.35 -10.22 -3.86
N ALA A 46 -0.09 -9.79 -3.92
CA ALA A 46 0.28 -8.40 -3.66
C ALA A 46 -0.42 -7.43 -4.62
N SER A 47 -0.38 -7.72 -5.94
CA SER A 47 -1.08 -6.91 -6.95
C SER A 47 -2.60 -6.89 -6.74
N LYS A 48 -3.22 -8.01 -6.35
CA LYS A 48 -4.65 -8.04 -6.02
C LYS A 48 -4.99 -7.27 -4.74
N GLY A 49 -4.10 -7.25 -3.75
CA GLY A 49 -4.22 -6.40 -2.58
C GLY A 49 -4.21 -4.92 -2.95
N GLU A 50 -3.34 -4.51 -3.88
CA GLU A 50 -3.29 -3.12 -4.37
C GLU A 50 -4.53 -2.73 -5.17
N GLU A 51 -5.04 -3.60 -6.05
CA GLU A 51 -6.30 -3.36 -6.76
C GLU A 51 -7.47 -3.18 -5.78
N GLY A 52 -7.56 -4.04 -4.76
CA GLY A 52 -8.58 -3.95 -3.71
C GLY A 52 -8.47 -2.67 -2.90
N ALA A 53 -7.27 -2.31 -2.47
CA ALA A 53 -7.01 -1.07 -1.75
C ALA A 53 -7.36 0.17 -2.59
N ARG A 54 -7.03 0.14 -3.89
CA ARG A 54 -7.38 1.20 -4.85
C ARG A 54 -8.89 1.37 -4.99
N ALA A 55 -9.63 0.27 -5.12
CA ALA A 55 -11.09 0.30 -5.20
C ALA A 55 -11.73 0.81 -3.90
N ALA A 56 -11.23 0.34 -2.75
CA ALA A 56 -11.71 0.76 -1.43
C ALA A 56 -11.47 2.26 -1.19
N GLU A 57 -10.29 2.79 -1.53
CA GLU A 57 -10.02 4.23 -1.39
C GLU A 57 -10.97 5.05 -2.28
N ARG A 58 -11.22 4.62 -3.52
CA ARG A 58 -12.19 5.30 -4.40
C ARG A 58 -13.59 5.32 -3.80
N GLN A 59 -14.03 4.22 -3.20
CA GLN A 59 -15.33 4.14 -2.52
C GLN A 59 -15.37 5.05 -1.30
N ASN A 60 -14.30 5.12 -0.51
CA ASN A 60 -14.19 6.02 0.63
C ASN A 60 -14.29 7.49 0.20
N VAL A 61 -13.61 7.87 -0.90
CA VAL A 61 -13.68 9.24 -1.44
C VAL A 61 -15.08 9.56 -1.97
N GLN A 62 -15.74 8.63 -2.67
CA GLN A 62 -17.13 8.82 -3.10
C GLN A 62 -18.08 8.98 -1.89
N ALA A 63 -17.97 8.10 -0.90
CA ALA A 63 -18.80 8.16 0.30
C ALA A 63 -18.58 9.45 1.10
N ALA A 64 -17.33 9.92 1.17
CA ALA A 64 -17.03 11.22 1.77
C ALA A 64 -17.70 12.36 0.99
N MET A 65 -17.68 12.32 -0.35
CA MET A 65 -18.31 13.34 -1.18
C MET A 65 -19.83 13.34 -0.98
N ASP A 66 -20.46 12.16 -1.02
CA ASP A 66 -21.90 11.98 -0.81
C ASP A 66 -22.31 12.46 0.59
N SER A 67 -21.51 12.14 1.61
CA SER A 67 -21.74 12.58 2.99
C SER A 67 -21.64 14.10 3.15
N MET A 68 -20.62 14.71 2.53
CA MET A 68 -20.46 16.17 2.52
C MET A 68 -21.63 16.85 1.82
N MET A 69 -22.04 16.32 0.67
CA MET A 69 -23.17 16.86 -0.08
C MET A 69 -24.50 16.74 0.68
N ALA A 70 -24.69 15.63 1.39
CA ALA A 70 -25.84 15.43 2.28
C ALA A 70 -25.81 16.38 3.49
N ASP A 71 -24.67 16.53 4.17
CA ASP A 71 -24.52 17.42 5.34
C ASP A 71 -24.74 18.89 4.97
N LYS A 72 -24.21 19.33 3.83
CA LYS A 72 -24.38 20.70 3.34
C LYS A 72 -25.69 20.94 2.59
N GLY A 73 -26.47 19.89 2.34
CA GLY A 73 -27.73 19.99 1.58
C GLY A 73 -27.51 20.48 0.15
N ILE A 74 -26.37 20.15 -0.47
CA ILE A 74 -26.00 20.57 -1.82
C ILE A 74 -26.14 19.42 -2.80
N THR A 75 -26.53 19.72 -4.03
CA THR A 75 -26.68 18.73 -5.11
C THR A 75 -25.63 18.87 -6.20
N SER A 76 -24.76 19.86 -6.09
CA SER A 76 -23.69 20.09 -7.06
C SER A 76 -22.43 20.66 -6.41
N VAL A 77 -21.31 20.37 -7.05
CA VAL A 77 -19.99 20.93 -6.78
C VAL A 77 -19.40 21.44 -8.10
N ASN A 78 -18.35 22.25 -8.03
CA ASN A 78 -17.61 22.63 -9.24
C ASN A 78 -16.86 21.41 -9.76
N SER A 79 -17.05 21.06 -11.04
CA SER A 79 -16.29 19.98 -11.66
C SER A 79 -14.82 20.35 -11.83
N LEU A 80 -13.96 19.33 -11.89
CA LEU A 80 -12.54 19.51 -12.21
C LEU A 80 -12.23 19.49 -13.70
N SER A 81 -13.23 19.56 -14.59
CA SER A 81 -13.02 19.42 -16.04
C SER A 81 -11.96 20.39 -16.56
N GLY A 82 -10.96 19.86 -17.28
CA GLY A 82 -9.80 20.62 -17.78
C GLY A 82 -8.72 20.95 -16.74
N SER A 83 -8.93 20.63 -15.46
CA SER A 83 -7.95 20.79 -14.38
C SER A 83 -7.22 19.48 -14.09
N ALA A 84 -6.08 19.55 -13.38
CA ALA A 84 -5.40 18.36 -12.91
C ALA A 84 -6.21 17.64 -11.82
N SER A 85 -6.26 16.32 -11.88
CA SER A 85 -6.76 15.45 -10.81
C SER A 85 -6.00 15.71 -9.51
N VAL A 86 -6.68 15.65 -8.38
CA VAL A 86 -6.12 16.04 -7.07
C VAL A 86 -6.13 14.89 -6.08
N ASN A 87 -5.19 14.92 -5.14
CA ASN A 87 -5.16 14.00 -4.00
C ASN A 87 -5.17 14.74 -2.65
N ASN A 88 -5.17 16.08 -2.68
CA ASN A 88 -5.26 16.92 -1.50
C ASN A 88 -6.61 17.64 -1.51
N PHE A 89 -7.38 17.39 -0.46
CA PHE A 89 -8.76 17.82 -0.30
C PHE A 89 -8.95 18.90 0.78
N SER A 90 -7.87 19.55 1.25
CA SER A 90 -7.93 20.57 2.31
C SER A 90 -8.73 21.82 1.94
N ALA A 91 -9.02 22.04 0.65
CA ALA A 91 -9.82 23.17 0.15
C ALA A 91 -10.74 22.78 -1.02
N LEU A 92 -10.95 21.48 -1.24
CA LEU A 92 -11.70 20.94 -2.38
C LEU A 92 -12.72 19.91 -1.89
N PRO A 93 -13.86 19.73 -2.57
CA PRO A 93 -14.27 20.45 -3.78
C PRO A 93 -14.72 21.89 -3.48
N THR A 94 -14.69 22.74 -4.50
CA THR A 94 -15.27 24.09 -4.45
C THR A 94 -16.71 24.08 -4.96
N GLY A 95 -17.49 25.07 -4.57
CA GLY A 95 -18.88 25.22 -4.98
C GLY A 95 -19.63 26.10 -3.99
N THR A 96 -20.90 26.39 -4.28
CA THR A 96 -21.74 27.14 -3.34
C THR A 96 -22.01 26.28 -2.11
N ASN A 97 -21.65 26.80 -0.92
CA ASN A 97 -21.81 26.12 0.38
C ASN A 97 -21.06 24.77 0.52
N THR A 98 -20.05 24.50 -0.30
CA THR A 98 -19.21 23.31 -0.11
C THR A 98 -18.32 23.46 1.13
N ALA A 99 -17.94 22.33 1.72
CA ALA A 99 -16.90 22.25 2.72
C ALA A 99 -15.69 21.47 2.16
N PRO A 100 -14.48 21.67 2.73
CA PRO A 100 -13.34 20.83 2.42
C PRO A 100 -13.66 19.35 2.65
N LEU A 101 -13.38 18.51 1.66
CA LEU A 101 -13.62 17.08 1.75
C LEU A 101 -12.66 16.41 2.75
N ALA A 102 -11.55 17.07 3.11
CA ALA A 102 -10.66 16.65 4.18
C ALA A 102 -11.37 16.44 5.54
N ASP A 103 -12.48 17.14 5.82
CA ASP A 103 -13.25 16.97 7.06
C ASP A 103 -14.07 15.68 7.07
N TYR A 104 -14.30 15.07 5.90
CA TYR A 104 -15.08 13.86 5.69
C TYR A 104 -14.21 12.65 5.32
N LEU A 105 -12.92 12.88 5.06
CA LEU A 105 -11.96 11.85 4.70
C LEU A 105 -11.15 11.43 5.92
N ARG A 106 -10.89 10.12 6.03
CA ARG A 106 -10.01 9.59 7.08
C ARG A 106 -8.55 9.96 6.85
N GLU A 107 -8.13 9.97 5.59
CA GLU A 107 -6.76 10.21 5.16
C GLU A 107 -6.74 11.32 4.11
N ASN A 108 -5.95 12.35 4.35
CA ASN A 108 -5.69 13.44 3.42
C ASN A 108 -4.22 13.89 3.57
N PRO A 109 -3.39 13.84 2.51
CA PRO A 109 -3.73 13.50 1.13
C PRO A 109 -4.02 12.00 0.92
N THR A 110 -4.79 11.68 -0.12
CA THR A 110 -5.06 10.31 -0.57
C THR A 110 -3.88 9.74 -1.35
N LYS A 111 -3.81 8.40 -1.49
CA LYS A 111 -2.76 7.74 -2.28
C LYS A 111 -2.92 8.00 -3.78
N TYR A 112 -4.15 7.96 -4.27
CA TYR A 112 -4.48 8.21 -5.68
C TYR A 112 -5.01 9.63 -5.88
N TYR A 113 -4.99 10.08 -7.14
CA TYR A 113 -5.53 11.36 -7.60
C TYR A 113 -6.92 11.14 -8.18
N TYR A 114 -7.83 12.09 -7.97
CA TYR A 114 -9.23 11.94 -8.33
C TYR A 114 -9.73 13.09 -9.19
N CYS A 115 -10.64 12.73 -10.09
CA CYS A 115 -11.50 13.66 -10.81
C CYS A 115 -12.94 13.44 -10.39
N TRP A 116 -13.72 14.51 -10.36
CA TRP A 116 -15.16 14.45 -10.15
C TRP A 116 -15.89 15.35 -11.14
N ASP A 117 -17.15 15.01 -11.40
CA ASP A 117 -18.08 15.84 -12.17
C ASP A 117 -18.89 16.79 -11.28
N GLY A 118 -19.74 17.62 -11.90
CA GLY A 118 -20.53 18.60 -11.18
C GLY A 118 -21.57 18.02 -10.20
N THR A 119 -21.82 16.71 -10.25
CA THR A 119 -22.72 16.00 -9.31
C THR A 119 -21.99 15.43 -8.11
N GLY A 120 -20.66 15.64 -8.01
CA GLY A 120 -19.84 15.06 -6.95
C GLY A 120 -19.46 13.60 -7.20
N ARG A 121 -19.73 13.06 -8.39
CA ARG A 121 -19.38 11.67 -8.71
C ARG A 121 -17.91 11.57 -9.10
N ILE A 122 -17.21 10.61 -8.52
CA ILE A 122 -15.82 10.30 -8.87
C ILE A 122 -15.76 9.60 -10.23
N THR A 123 -15.29 10.35 -11.24
CA THR A 123 -15.23 9.92 -12.64
C THR A 123 -13.93 9.23 -12.99
N ARG A 124 -12.83 9.57 -12.30
CA ARG A 124 -11.50 9.01 -12.55
C ARG A 124 -10.67 8.89 -11.27
N GLN A 125 -9.77 7.93 -11.27
CA GLN A 125 -8.76 7.71 -10.24
C GLN A 125 -7.43 7.37 -10.91
N ASP A 126 -6.39 8.15 -10.65
CA ASP A 126 -5.08 8.08 -11.31
C ASP A 126 -3.94 7.90 -10.29
N THR A 127 -2.81 7.34 -10.70
CA THR A 127 -1.61 7.17 -9.86
C THR A 127 -0.71 8.41 -9.83
N SER A 128 -0.98 9.37 -10.69
CA SER A 128 -0.27 10.65 -10.81
C SER A 128 -1.26 11.73 -11.26
N PRO A 129 -0.93 13.03 -11.13
CA PRO A 129 -1.80 14.10 -11.61
C PRO A 129 -2.02 13.99 -13.12
N GLN A 130 -3.27 13.91 -13.56
CA GLN A 130 -3.69 13.86 -14.97
C GLN A 130 -4.81 14.87 -15.22
N THR A 131 -4.97 15.35 -16.45
CA THR A 131 -6.06 16.28 -16.78
C THR A 131 -7.41 15.56 -16.72
N CYS A 132 -8.35 16.13 -15.97
CA CYS A 132 -9.71 15.63 -15.85
C CYS A 132 -10.52 15.92 -17.13
N PRO A 133 -11.37 14.96 -17.56
CA PRO A 133 -12.18 15.10 -18.77
C PRO A 133 -13.27 16.17 -18.65
#